data_AF-A0A350NP49-F1
#
_entry.id   AF-A0A350NP49-F1
#
_cell.length_a   1.000
_cell.length_b   1.000
_cell.length_c   1.000
_cell.angle_alpha   90.00
_cell.angle_beta   90.00
_cell.angle_gamma   90.00
#
_symmetry.space_group_name_H-M   'P 1'
#
loop_
_entity.id
_entity.type
_entity.pdbx_description
1 polymer ?
#
loop_
_entity_poly.entity_id
_entity_poly.type
_entity_poly.pdbx_seq_one_letter_code
_entity_poly.pdbx_strand_id
1 'polypeptide(L)' 'MNLKPLYDRIVVEPLAAEEKTKGGIVLPDTAKEKPQIGMVIAVGAGRIDD' A
#
# COMPACT_ATOMS: atom_id res chain seq x y z
N MET A 1 -11.16 -0.93 16.08
CA MET A 1 -9.71 -1.19 16.11
C MET A 1 -9.02 0.10 15.69
N ASN A 2 -8.22 0.74 16.55
CA ASN A 2 -7.58 2.01 16.25
C ASN A 2 -6.07 1.78 16.15
N LEU A 3 -5.56 1.54 14.95
CA LEU A 3 -4.15 1.25 14.70
C LEU A 3 -3.40 2.58 14.57
N LYS A 4 -2.69 2.97 15.63
CA LYS A 4 -1.89 4.20 15.64
C LYS A 4 -0.41 3.85 15.43
N PRO A 5 0.17 4.17 14.26
CA PRO A 5 1.60 3.96 14.03
C PRO A 5 2.44 4.84 14.95
N LEU A 6 3.61 4.32 15.35
CA LEU A 6 4.57 4.99 16.22
C LEU A 6 5.62 5.72 15.36
N TYR A 7 6.10 6.86 15.86
CA TYR A 7 7.15 7.68 15.23
C TYR A 7 6.81 8.11 13.80
N ASP A 8 7.68 7.82 12.84
CA ASP A 8 7.60 8.16 11.41
C ASP A 8 6.92 7.07 10.56
N ARG A 9 6.40 6.01 11.20
CA ARG A 9 5.82 4.88 10.48
C ARG A 9 4.45 5.24 9.92
N ILE A 10 4.13 4.62 8.80
CA ILE A 10 2.88 4.81 8.08
C ILE A 10 2.23 3.43 7.91
N VAL A 11 0.93 3.37 8.16
CA VAL A 11 0.13 2.18 7.85
C VAL A 11 -0.47 2.35 6.48
N VAL A 12 -0.16 1.40 5.60
CA VAL A 12 -0.63 1.37 4.22
C VAL A 12 -1.43 0.09 4.00
N GLU A 13 -2.60 0.21 3.40
CA GLU A 13 -3.36 -0.93 2.87
C GLU A 13 -3.00 -1.13 1.39
N PRO A 14 -2.51 -2.32 1.00
CA PRO A 14 -2.13 -2.59 -0.39
C PRO A 14 -3.36 -2.51 -1.30
N LEU A 15 -3.26 -1.76 -2.39
CA LEU A 15 -4.33 -1.69 -3.39
C LEU A 15 -4.37 -2.97 -4.22
N ALA A 16 -5.54 -3.34 -4.71
CA ALA A 16 -5.68 -4.49 -5.59
C ALA A 16 -4.83 -4.30 -6.86
N ALA A 17 -4.11 -5.34 -7.28
CA ALA A 17 -3.36 -5.33 -8.52
C ALA A 17 -4.31 -5.16 -9.71
N GLU A 18 -3.93 -4.35 -10.70
CA GLU A 18 -4.73 -4.15 -11.92
C GLU A 18 -4.91 -5.49 -12.66
N GLU A 19 -6.15 -5.91 -12.85
CA GLU A 19 -6.46 -7.17 -13.55
C GLU A 19 -6.15 -7.13 -15.04
N LYS A 20 -6.07 -5.92 -15.62
CA LYS A 20 -5.80 -5.68 -17.04
C LYS A 20 -4.67 -4.69 -17.17
N THR A 21 -3.60 -5.12 -17.80
CA THR A 21 -2.51 -4.22 -18.22
C THR A 21 -2.98 -3.32 -19.36
N LYS A 22 -2.29 -2.20 -19.60
CA LYS A 22 -2.61 -1.21 -20.66
C LYS A 22 -2.79 -1.81 -22.07
N GLY A 23 -2.28 -3.03 -22.31
CA GLY A 23 -2.43 -3.78 -23.56
C GLY A 23 -3.64 -4.72 -23.63
N GLY A 24 -4.53 -4.75 -22.62
CA GLY A 24 -5.71 -5.61 -22.59
C GLY A 24 -5.43 -7.08 -22.21
N ILE A 25 -4.20 -7.40 -21.79
CA ILE A 25 -3.83 -8.75 -21.35
C ILE A 25 -4.28 -8.93 -19.90
N VAL A 26 -5.08 -9.98 -19.67
CA VAL A 26 -5.54 -10.38 -18.33
C VAL A 26 -4.41 -11.12 -17.63
N LEU A 27 -3.96 -10.59 -16.49
CA LEU A 27 -2.92 -11.25 -15.70
C LEU A 27 -3.53 -12.41 -14.89
N PRO A 28 -3.00 -13.64 -15.00
CA PRO A 28 -3.42 -14.74 -14.14
C PRO A 28 -3.04 -14.45 -12.69
N ASP A 29 -3.82 -14.96 -11.74
CA ASP A 29 -3.66 -14.66 -10.30
C ASP A 29 -2.27 -15.02 -9.74
N THR A 30 -1.55 -15.95 -10.38
CA THR A 30 -0.18 -16.35 -10.03
C THR A 30 0.90 -15.37 -10.49
N ALA A 31 0.61 -14.51 -11.46
CA ALA A 31 1.53 -13.50 -11.99
C ALA A 31 1.20 -12.09 -11.48
N LYS A 32 0.20 -11.93 -10.62
CA LYS A 32 -0.08 -10.68 -9.92
C LYS A 32 1.08 -10.40 -8.95
N GLU A 33 2.04 -9.58 -9.39
CA GLU A 33 3.12 -9.09 -8.53
C GLU A 33 2.55 -8.34 -7.32
N LYS A 34 3.32 -8.33 -6.22
CA LYS A 34 2.89 -7.62 -5.01
C LYS A 34 2.66 -6.14 -5.33
N PRO A 35 1.45 -5.61 -5.12
CA PRO A 35 1.16 -4.21 -5.39
C PRO A 35 2.05 -3.34 -4.50
N GLN A 36 2.90 -2.54 -5.12
CA GLN A 36 3.75 -1.56 -4.43
C GLN A 36 2.99 -0.27 -4.09
N ILE A 37 1.78 -0.13 -4.62
CA ILE A 37 0.91 1.02 -4.41
C ILE A 37 -0.14 0.62 -3.38
N GLY A 38 -0.37 1.49 -2.40
CA GLY A 38 -1.36 1.29 -1.37
C GLY A 38 -1.89 2.61 -0.84
N MET A 39 -3.07 2.57 -0.21
CA MET A 39 -3.68 3.75 0.40
C MET A 39 -3.20 3.91 1.84
N VAL A 40 -2.84 5.14 2.22
CA VAL A 40 -2.41 5.46 3.59
C VAL A 40 -3.64 5.60 4.48
N ILE A 41 -3.70 4.80 5.55
CA ILE A 41 -4.84 4.80 6.50
C ILE A 41 -4.46 5.51 7.80
N ALA A 42 -3.19 5.48 8.19
CA ALA A 42 -2.72 6.17 9.38
C ALA A 42 -1.27 6.62 9.24
N VAL A 43 -0.98 7.83 9.76
CA VAL A 43 0.35 8.42 9.82
C VAL A 43 0.78 8.60 11.27
N GLY A 44 2.06 8.34 11.55
CA GLY A 44 2.65 8.55 12.87
C GLY A 44 2.86 10.04 13.15
N ALA A 45 3.23 10.36 14.40
CA ALA A 45 3.44 11.74 14.86
C ALA A 45 4.64 12.44 14.21
N GLY A 46 5.46 11.71 13.44
CA GLY A 46 6.63 12.24 12.75
C GLY A 46 7.91 12.13 13.59
N ARG A 47 9.06 12.33 12.94
CA ARG A 47 10.35 12.44 13.62
C ARG A 47 10.34 13.73 14.44
N ILE A 48 10.71 13.63 15.72
CA ILE A 48 11.01 14.81 16.52
C ILE A 48 12.43 15.20 16.10
N ASP A 49 12.56 16.25 15.29
CA ASP A 49 13.86 16.87 15.03
C ASP A 49 14.34 17.51 16.34
N ASP A 50 15.56 17.18 16.75
CA ASP A 50 16.30 17.80 17.87
C ASP A 50 17.16 18.96 17.34
#